data_AF-A0A838PVV2-F1
#
_entry.id   AF-A0A838PVV2-F1
#
_cell.length_a   1.000
_cell.length_b   1.000
_cell.length_c   1.000
_cell.angle_alpha   90.00
_cell.angle_beta   90.00
_cell.angle_gamma   90.00
#
_symmetry.space_group_name_H-M   'P 1'
#
loop_
_entity.id
_entity.type
_entity.pdbx_description
1 polymer ?
#
loop_
_entity_poly.entity_id
_entity_poly.type
_entity_poly.pdbx_seq_one_letter_code
_entity_poly.pdbx_strand_id
1 'polypeptide(L)'
;MSRRLLGAASVALIGLLIVALLQGGPGTADRGRELAIEDGDREEVSEEVSRTVGLAGREPLQYANSGWWFCPGSAPIAAHIDRRFYPPTHPQPPPDGRRPAACFADGSAAITAGYSLAPAPAGTQIAGGVYVVPTELFRLRCQAAADALGHAVPCPRRLPYPPRTAQCPGVGPQGCFVRRAAGASFFLEVRGFPVPPGWCPCEASVVVAAARTGRLPQVAGEPGTRRSRRRWRSGGVTSAVSVAGASDAARALLRAVVEGIEMVAPSEQAEGS
;
A
#
# COMPACT_ATOMS: atom_id res chain seq x y z
N MET A 1 10.63 57.20 -0.16
CA MET A 1 10.47 56.35 1.04
C MET A 1 10.89 54.93 0.69
N SER A 2 11.96 54.50 1.38
CA SER A 2 12.62 53.20 1.53
C SER A 2 12.44 52.06 0.51
N ARG A 3 13.52 51.85 -0.26
CA ARG A 3 13.98 50.54 -0.77
C ARG A 3 14.56 49.72 0.38
N ARG A 4 14.33 48.40 0.43
CA ARG A 4 15.11 47.46 1.25
C ARG A 4 15.81 46.44 0.35
N LEU A 5 17.14 46.55 0.36
CA LEU A 5 18.14 45.58 -0.08
C LEU A 5 18.33 44.53 1.02
N LEU A 6 18.43 43.25 0.64
CA LEU A 6 19.15 42.17 1.34
C LEU A 6 19.43 41.13 0.25
N GLY A 7 20.64 40.60 0.04
CA GLY A 7 21.86 40.58 0.83
C GLY A 7 22.48 39.20 0.62
N ALA A 8 23.55 39.12 -0.18
CA ALA A 8 24.32 37.92 -0.43
C ALA A 8 25.54 37.87 0.51
N ALA A 9 25.83 36.70 1.10
CA ALA A 9 27.12 36.26 1.65
C ALA A 9 26.98 34.75 1.96
N SER A 10 27.72 33.82 1.35
CA SER A 10 29.16 33.49 1.40
C SER A 10 29.65 32.88 2.72
N VAL A 11 30.64 31.98 2.57
CA VAL A 11 31.51 31.28 3.56
C VAL A 11 30.94 29.90 3.99
N ALA A 12 31.50 28.71 3.74
CA ALA A 12 32.82 28.12 3.46
C ALA A 12 33.30 27.21 4.63
N LEU A 13 33.61 25.97 4.27
CA LEU A 13 34.72 25.12 4.74
C LEU A 13 34.72 24.47 6.14
N ILE A 14 35.37 23.28 6.18
CA ILE A 14 35.88 22.47 7.32
C ILE A 14 34.89 21.37 7.81
N GLY A 15 35.23 20.09 7.88
CA GLY A 15 36.53 19.46 7.67
C GLY A 15 36.56 17.92 7.76
N LEU A 16 37.79 17.43 7.53
CA LEU A 16 38.51 16.20 7.89
C LEU A 16 37.72 14.89 8.18
N LEU A 17 37.93 13.79 7.45
CA LEU A 17 39.06 12.82 7.48
C LEU A 17 39.23 12.07 8.83
N ILE A 18 38.72 10.82 8.90
CA ILE A 18 39.34 9.73 9.68
C ILE A 18 39.39 8.49 8.77
N VAL A 19 40.62 8.12 8.43
CA VAL A 19 41.07 6.89 7.79
C VAL A 19 41.62 5.96 8.87
N ALA A 20 41.65 4.66 8.57
CA ALA A 20 42.45 3.59 9.18
C ALA A 20 41.86 2.86 10.41
N LEU A 21 42.04 1.56 10.63
CA LEU A 21 42.63 0.42 9.90
C LEU A 21 42.29 -0.84 10.74
N LEU A 22 42.22 -2.00 10.06
CA LEU A 22 42.69 -3.36 10.46
C LEU A 22 42.36 -3.94 11.85
N GLN A 23 41.93 -5.21 11.88
CA GLN A 23 42.55 -6.45 12.46
C GLN A 23 41.46 -7.53 12.39
N GLY A 24 41.58 -8.73 11.79
CA GLY A 24 42.70 -9.67 11.73
C GLY A 24 42.41 -10.85 12.66
N GLY A 25 42.06 -12.03 12.14
CA GLY A 25 42.06 -13.27 12.92
C GLY A 25 41.37 -14.50 12.28
N PRO A 26 42.12 -15.45 11.70
CA PRO A 26 41.69 -16.82 11.50
C PRO A 26 42.20 -17.71 12.64
N GLY A 27 41.29 -18.33 13.41
CA GLY A 27 41.60 -19.31 14.44
C GLY A 27 41.28 -20.72 13.96
N THR A 28 42.32 -21.53 13.82
CA THR A 28 42.30 -22.96 13.49
C THR A 28 41.92 -23.84 14.69
N ALA A 29 41.20 -24.93 14.40
CA ALA A 29 41.27 -26.27 14.97
C ALA A 29 41.20 -26.46 16.50
N ASP A 30 40.18 -27.19 16.96
CA ASP A 30 40.39 -28.20 17.99
C ASP A 30 39.65 -29.50 17.69
N ARG A 31 40.33 -30.61 17.96
CA ARG A 31 39.93 -32.00 17.77
C ARG A 31 39.21 -32.50 19.03
N GLY A 32 38.12 -33.22 18.81
CA GLY A 32 37.85 -34.51 19.45
C GLY A 32 37.66 -34.55 20.96
N ARG A 33 36.43 -34.90 21.38
CA ARG A 33 36.28 -35.93 22.40
C ARG A 33 34.91 -36.61 22.31
N GLU A 34 35.00 -37.88 21.94
CA GLU A 34 33.99 -38.91 22.06
C GLU A 34 33.76 -39.21 23.55
N LEU A 35 32.51 -39.13 24.00
CA LEU A 35 32.03 -39.73 25.24
C LEU A 35 30.63 -40.26 24.96
N ALA A 36 30.55 -41.58 24.81
CA ALA A 36 29.33 -42.34 24.94
C ALA A 36 28.78 -42.14 26.35
N ILE A 37 27.52 -41.74 26.47
CA ILE A 37 26.74 -41.84 27.70
C ILE A 37 25.47 -42.60 27.38
N GLU A 38 25.26 -43.59 28.24
CA GLU A 38 24.32 -44.70 28.24
C GLU A 38 22.85 -44.30 28.07
N ASP A 39 22.15 -45.15 27.31
CA ASP A 39 20.70 -45.33 27.30
C ASP A 39 20.19 -45.48 28.75
N GLY A 40 19.39 -44.51 29.17
CA GLY A 40 18.62 -44.55 30.40
C GLY A 40 17.17 -44.22 30.09
N ASP A 41 16.36 -45.26 29.96
CA ASP A 41 14.90 -45.19 29.91
C ASP A 41 14.37 -44.38 31.11
N ARG A 42 13.93 -43.16 30.83
CA ARG A 42 13.11 -42.40 31.75
C ARG A 42 12.04 -41.70 30.95
N GLU A 43 10.85 -42.29 31.00
CA GLU A 43 9.56 -41.67 30.77
C GLU A 43 9.54 -40.24 31.37
N GLU A 44 9.74 -39.24 30.52
CA GLU A 44 9.12 -37.92 30.66
C GLU A 44 8.13 -37.75 29.51
N VAL A 45 7.04 -38.49 29.66
CA VAL A 45 5.75 -38.24 29.02
C VAL A 45 5.23 -36.89 29.55
N SER A 46 5.85 -35.78 29.13
CA SER A 46 5.37 -34.44 29.49
C SER A 46 5.54 -33.40 28.36
N GLU A 47 6.19 -33.73 27.25
CA GLU A 47 6.22 -32.89 26.03
C GLU A 47 5.14 -33.27 24.99
N GLU A 48 4.56 -34.47 25.05
CA GLU A 48 3.61 -34.92 24.04
C GLU A 48 2.17 -34.44 24.28
N VAL A 49 1.84 -33.98 25.50
CA VAL A 49 0.50 -33.49 25.84
C VAL A 49 0.33 -31.99 25.63
N SER A 50 1.42 -31.22 25.49
CA SER A 50 1.36 -29.83 24.98
C SER A 50 1.18 -29.74 23.46
N ARG A 51 1.21 -30.87 22.73
CA ARG A 51 0.80 -30.96 21.32
C ARG A 51 -0.71 -31.05 21.13
N THR A 52 -1.49 -31.02 22.21
CA THR A 52 -2.96 -31.03 22.14
C THR A 52 -3.45 -29.64 21.72
N VAL A 53 -3.56 -29.45 20.40
CA VAL A 53 -3.89 -28.21 19.68
C VAL A 53 -2.77 -27.18 19.65
N GLY A 54 -1.56 -27.60 19.25
CA GLY A 54 -0.57 -26.66 18.73
C GLY A 54 -1.19 -25.88 17.57
N LEU A 55 -1.50 -24.60 17.77
CA LEU A 55 -1.95 -23.73 16.68
C LEU A 55 -0.83 -23.74 15.63
N ALA A 56 -1.08 -24.35 14.47
CA ALA A 56 -0.17 -24.27 13.34
C ALA A 56 0.14 -22.77 13.12
N GLY A 57 1.40 -22.38 13.06
CA GLY A 57 1.82 -20.97 12.94
C GLY A 57 3.00 -20.59 13.82
N ARG A 58 3.50 -19.37 13.65
CA ARG A 58 4.54 -18.77 14.50
C ARG A 58 3.92 -18.08 15.70
N GLU A 59 4.67 -18.04 16.80
CA GLU A 59 4.26 -17.31 18.00
C GLU A 59 4.33 -15.78 17.75
N PRO A 60 3.32 -15.00 18.18
CA PRO A 60 3.37 -13.54 18.13
C PRO A 60 4.41 -12.98 19.11
N LEU A 61 5.04 -11.88 18.72
CA LEU A 61 6.05 -11.19 19.52
C LEU A 61 5.40 -10.07 20.34
N GLN A 62 5.91 -9.86 21.55
CA GLN A 62 5.53 -8.72 22.39
C GLN A 62 6.57 -7.60 22.23
N TYR A 63 6.12 -6.37 22.01
CA TYR A 63 7.00 -5.21 22.07
C TYR A 63 7.29 -4.88 23.54
N ALA A 64 8.56 -4.93 23.94
CA ALA A 64 9.07 -4.90 25.31
C ALA A 64 8.19 -4.14 26.33
N ASN A 65 7.50 -4.88 27.21
CA ASN A 65 6.65 -4.37 28.31
C ASN A 65 5.54 -3.38 27.93
N SER A 66 5.25 -3.22 26.64
CA SER A 66 4.28 -2.22 26.16
C SER A 66 2.84 -2.75 26.13
N GLY A 67 2.65 -4.06 26.34
CA GLY A 67 1.37 -4.73 26.13
C GLY A 67 1.00 -4.94 24.65
N TRP A 68 1.80 -4.44 23.72
CA TRP A 68 1.56 -4.59 22.28
C TRP A 68 2.10 -5.90 21.75
N TRP A 69 1.27 -6.60 21.00
CA TRP A 69 1.61 -7.84 20.32
C TRP A 69 1.56 -7.64 18.81
N PHE A 70 2.50 -8.24 18.10
CA PHE A 70 2.58 -8.17 16.65
C PHE A 70 3.13 -9.48 16.07
N CYS A 71 2.90 -9.67 14.78
CA CYS A 71 3.47 -10.80 14.08
C CYS A 71 4.87 -10.48 13.52
N PRO A 72 5.82 -11.41 13.59
CA PRO A 72 7.14 -11.20 13.01
C PRO A 72 7.05 -10.99 11.49
N GLY A 73 8.01 -10.26 10.92
CA GLY A 73 8.02 -9.97 9.48
C GLY A 73 8.05 -11.21 8.57
N SER A 74 8.52 -12.36 9.08
CA SER A 74 8.49 -13.66 8.37
C SER A 74 7.12 -14.36 8.40
N ALA A 75 6.17 -13.87 9.20
CA ALA A 75 4.82 -14.40 9.30
C ALA A 75 3.81 -13.27 9.55
N PRO A 76 3.63 -12.33 8.62
CA PRO A 76 2.96 -11.06 8.89
C PRO A 76 1.43 -11.16 9.03
N ILE A 77 0.83 -12.33 8.77
CA ILE A 77 -0.61 -12.54 8.86
C ILE A 77 -0.99 -12.84 10.31
N ALA A 78 -1.68 -11.92 10.97
CA ALA A 78 -2.17 -12.11 12.33
C ALA A 78 -3.49 -12.89 12.35
N ALA A 79 -3.52 -14.00 13.08
CA ALA A 79 -4.71 -14.81 13.29
C ALA A 79 -5.12 -14.77 14.75
N HIS A 80 -6.42 -14.65 15.03
CA HIS A 80 -6.95 -14.39 16.37
C HIS A 80 -7.85 -15.52 16.87
N ILE A 81 -8.15 -15.51 18.17
CA ILE A 81 -8.85 -16.61 18.86
C ILE A 81 -10.27 -16.88 18.32
N ASP A 82 -10.87 -15.91 17.63
CA ASP A 82 -12.15 -16.03 16.94
C ASP A 82 -12.06 -16.79 15.59
N ARG A 83 -10.92 -17.45 15.33
CA ARG A 83 -10.62 -18.19 14.10
C ARG A 83 -10.62 -17.30 12.86
N ARG A 84 -10.36 -16.00 13.02
CA ARG A 84 -10.18 -15.06 11.91
C ARG A 84 -8.73 -14.64 11.75
N PHE A 85 -8.32 -14.41 10.51
CA PHE A 85 -7.03 -13.78 10.22
C PHE A 85 -7.19 -12.46 9.48
N TYR A 86 -6.24 -11.56 9.75
CA TYR A 86 -6.20 -10.19 9.27
C TYR A 86 -4.87 -10.01 8.52
N PRO A 87 -4.87 -10.05 7.18
CA PRO A 87 -3.67 -9.72 6.43
C PRO A 87 -3.25 -8.27 6.72
N PRO A 88 -1.95 -7.90 6.59
CA PRO A 88 -1.49 -6.50 6.70
C PRO A 88 -2.25 -5.53 5.81
N THR A 89 -2.89 -6.04 4.76
CA THR A 89 -3.67 -5.28 3.79
C THR A 89 -5.12 -5.04 4.23
N HIS A 90 -5.58 -5.67 5.33
CA HIS A 90 -6.96 -5.60 5.80
C HIS A 90 -7.34 -4.17 6.24
N PRO A 91 -8.50 -3.61 5.79
CA PRO A 91 -8.85 -2.22 6.08
C PRO A 91 -9.23 -1.94 7.53
N GLN A 92 -9.78 -2.94 8.21
CA GLN A 92 -10.11 -2.85 9.63
C GLN A 92 -8.97 -3.40 10.47
N PRO A 93 -8.63 -2.73 11.59
CA PRO A 93 -7.75 -3.32 12.57
C PRO A 93 -8.38 -4.62 13.10
N PRO A 94 -7.55 -5.59 13.51
CA PRO A 94 -8.07 -6.70 14.29
C PRO A 94 -8.77 -6.19 15.55
N PRO A 95 -9.79 -6.91 16.08
CA PRO A 95 -10.49 -6.52 17.29
C PRO A 95 -9.53 -6.19 18.42
N ASP A 96 -9.70 -5.01 19.02
CA ASP A 96 -8.68 -4.25 19.76
C ASP A 96 -7.75 -5.06 20.66
N GLY A 97 -6.45 -4.77 20.55
CA GLY A 97 -5.40 -5.02 21.54
C GLY A 97 -5.09 -6.48 21.88
N ARG A 98 -5.81 -7.44 21.30
CA ARG A 98 -5.64 -8.85 21.64
C ARG A 98 -4.42 -9.43 20.94
N ARG A 99 -3.57 -10.08 21.74
CA ARG A 99 -2.50 -10.97 21.28
C ARG A 99 -3.03 -11.86 20.16
N PRO A 100 -2.41 -11.87 18.95
CA PRO A 100 -2.75 -12.86 17.94
C PRO A 100 -2.60 -14.28 18.53
N ALA A 101 -3.48 -15.20 18.17
CA ALA A 101 -3.36 -16.59 18.57
C ALA A 101 -2.21 -17.29 17.83
N ALA A 102 -1.99 -16.92 16.56
CA ALA A 102 -0.90 -17.43 15.72
C ALA A 102 -0.56 -16.43 14.61
N CYS A 103 0.63 -16.56 14.05
CA CYS A 103 1.12 -15.75 12.93
C CYS A 103 1.48 -16.63 11.73
N PHE A 104 1.09 -16.23 10.52
CA PHE A 104 1.30 -17.02 9.29
C PHE A 104 2.06 -16.26 8.20
N ALA A 105 2.79 -17.00 7.37
CA ALA A 105 3.52 -16.44 6.22
C ALA A 105 2.56 -15.81 5.19
N ASP A 106 1.42 -16.44 4.94
CA ASP A 106 0.40 -16.00 4.01
C ASP A 106 -1.00 -16.48 4.42
N GLY A 107 -2.02 -16.00 3.70
CA GLY A 107 -3.41 -16.36 3.97
C GLY A 107 -3.73 -17.83 3.70
N SER A 108 -3.05 -18.47 2.75
CA SER A 108 -3.26 -19.89 2.43
C SER A 108 -2.81 -20.79 3.58
N ALA A 109 -1.70 -20.46 4.24
CA ALA A 109 -1.23 -21.13 5.45
C ALA A 109 -2.23 -20.96 6.61
N ALA A 110 -2.77 -19.75 6.81
CA ALA A 110 -3.81 -19.51 7.82
C ALA A 110 -5.09 -20.32 7.54
N ILE A 111 -5.53 -20.38 6.28
CA ILE A 111 -6.70 -21.18 5.85
C ILE A 111 -6.46 -22.67 6.11
N THR A 112 -5.28 -23.18 5.75
CA THR A 112 -4.90 -24.58 5.99
C THR A 112 -4.90 -24.92 7.48
N ALA A 113 -4.56 -23.95 8.34
CA ALA A 113 -4.62 -24.08 9.80
C ALA A 113 -6.03 -23.90 10.39
N GLY A 114 -7.07 -23.78 9.55
CA GLY A 114 -8.46 -23.68 9.97
C GLY A 114 -8.93 -22.27 10.35
N TYR A 115 -8.21 -21.22 9.92
CA TYR A 115 -8.66 -19.84 10.07
C TYR A 115 -9.39 -19.35 8.82
N SER A 116 -10.33 -18.44 9.00
CA SER A 116 -11.03 -17.76 7.90
C SER A 116 -10.54 -16.33 7.75
N LEU A 117 -10.55 -15.81 6.52
CA LEU A 117 -10.27 -14.38 6.30
C LEU A 117 -11.31 -13.56 7.04
N ALA A 118 -10.86 -12.54 7.78
CA ALA A 118 -11.78 -11.62 8.44
C ALA A 118 -12.73 -10.98 7.41
N PRO A 119 -14.02 -10.79 7.74
CA PRO A 119 -14.96 -10.14 6.84
C PRO A 119 -14.46 -8.75 6.46
N ALA A 120 -14.50 -8.44 5.15
CA ALA A 120 -14.18 -7.11 4.66
C ALA A 120 -15.25 -6.11 5.14
N PRO A 121 -14.89 -4.82 5.33
CA PRO A 121 -15.87 -3.79 5.64
C PRO A 121 -16.97 -3.72 4.58
N ALA A 122 -18.17 -3.29 4.97
CA ALA A 122 -19.29 -3.13 4.05
C ALA A 122 -18.92 -2.29 2.82
N GLY A 123 -19.36 -2.73 1.64
CA GLY A 123 -19.07 -2.06 0.37
C GLY A 123 -17.64 -2.27 -0.17
N THR A 124 -16.78 -3.00 0.55
CA THR A 124 -15.43 -3.34 0.11
C THR A 124 -15.45 -4.47 -0.91
N GLN A 125 -14.65 -4.35 -1.95
CA GLN A 125 -14.40 -5.40 -2.93
C GLN A 125 -12.93 -5.83 -2.83
N ILE A 126 -12.66 -7.14 -2.86
CA ILE A 126 -11.29 -7.65 -2.97
C ILE A 126 -10.99 -7.90 -4.44
N ALA A 127 -10.03 -7.16 -5.00
CA ALA A 127 -9.65 -7.25 -6.41
C ALA A 127 -8.16 -7.58 -6.53
N GLY A 128 -7.84 -8.79 -6.99
CA GLY A 128 -6.45 -9.23 -7.11
C GLY A 128 -5.70 -9.20 -5.77
N GLY A 129 -6.37 -9.56 -4.67
CA GLY A 129 -5.78 -9.53 -3.31
C GLY A 129 -5.67 -8.14 -2.67
N VAL A 130 -6.11 -7.08 -3.37
CA VAL A 130 -6.13 -5.70 -2.85
C VAL A 130 -7.55 -5.35 -2.42
N TYR A 131 -7.70 -4.75 -1.25
CA TYR A 131 -8.97 -4.22 -0.79
C TYR A 131 -9.27 -2.89 -1.49
N VAL A 132 -10.38 -2.85 -2.20
CA VAL A 132 -10.91 -1.65 -2.87
C VAL A 132 -12.12 -1.18 -2.07
N VAL A 133 -11.96 -0.08 -1.36
CA VAL A 133 -12.94 0.44 -0.41
C VAL A 133 -13.74 1.60 -1.00
N PRO A 134 -15.01 1.81 -0.60
CA PRO A 134 -15.79 2.99 -0.97
C PRO A 134 -15.08 4.28 -0.57
N THR A 135 -15.26 5.34 -1.35
CA THR A 135 -14.59 6.62 -1.10
C THR A 135 -15.44 7.84 -1.45
N GLU A 136 -16.32 8.22 -0.52
CA GLU A 136 -17.18 9.40 -0.69
C GLU A 136 -16.41 10.72 -0.61
N LEU A 137 -15.26 10.72 0.08
CA LEU A 137 -14.43 11.90 0.31
C LEU A 137 -13.90 12.56 -0.97
N PHE A 138 -13.82 11.82 -2.08
CA PHE A 138 -13.33 12.37 -3.35
C PHE A 138 -14.42 13.02 -4.20
N ARG A 139 -15.71 12.77 -3.95
CA ARG A 139 -16.80 13.31 -4.78
C ARG A 139 -16.72 14.84 -4.88
N LEU A 140 -16.55 15.52 -3.73
CA LEU A 140 -16.40 16.98 -3.68
C LEU A 140 -15.16 17.47 -4.44
N ARG A 141 -14.04 16.76 -4.36
CA ARG A 141 -12.80 17.11 -5.08
C ARG A 141 -12.93 16.93 -6.58
N CYS A 142 -13.63 15.89 -7.01
CA CYS A 142 -13.95 15.66 -8.41
C CYS A 142 -14.89 16.74 -8.95
N GLN A 143 -15.91 17.11 -8.18
CA GLN A 143 -16.83 18.19 -8.55
C GLN A 143 -16.08 19.51 -8.76
N ALA A 144 -15.27 19.92 -7.78
CA ALA A 144 -14.45 21.12 -7.90
C ALA A 144 -13.51 21.09 -9.12
N ALA A 145 -12.95 19.91 -9.43
CA ALA A 145 -12.14 19.74 -10.63
C ALA A 145 -12.97 19.80 -11.93
N ALA A 146 -14.18 19.24 -11.96
CA ALA A 146 -15.07 19.33 -13.12
C ALA A 146 -15.46 20.79 -13.40
N ASP A 147 -15.84 21.51 -12.34
CA ASP A 147 -16.20 22.93 -12.39
C ASP A 147 -15.01 23.75 -12.93
N ALA A 148 -13.81 23.57 -12.37
CA ALA A 148 -12.62 24.30 -12.79
C ALA A 148 -12.15 23.95 -14.22
N LEU A 149 -12.42 22.73 -14.70
CA LEU A 149 -12.03 22.27 -16.03
C LEU A 149 -13.09 22.56 -17.11
N GLY A 150 -14.33 22.86 -16.72
CA GLY A 150 -15.44 23.06 -17.63
C GLY A 150 -15.79 21.80 -18.45
N HIS A 151 -15.49 20.61 -17.92
CA HIS A 151 -15.87 19.35 -18.55
C HIS A 151 -15.95 18.22 -17.53
N ALA A 152 -16.62 17.13 -17.91
CA ALA A 152 -16.77 15.98 -17.03
C ALA A 152 -15.43 15.32 -16.69
N VAL A 153 -15.29 14.84 -15.46
CA VAL A 153 -14.09 14.13 -14.97
C VAL A 153 -14.45 12.74 -14.41
N PRO A 154 -13.55 11.75 -14.55
CA PRO A 154 -13.75 10.41 -13.98
C PRO A 154 -13.48 10.41 -12.47
N CYS A 155 -14.54 10.36 -11.67
CA CYS A 155 -14.45 10.29 -10.22
C CYS A 155 -14.53 8.84 -9.72
N PRO A 156 -13.48 8.31 -9.07
CA PRO A 156 -13.55 6.97 -8.49
C PRO A 156 -14.39 6.97 -7.20
N ARG A 157 -15.44 6.15 -7.18
CA ARG A 157 -16.22 5.84 -5.96
C ARG A 157 -15.59 4.75 -5.12
N ARG A 158 -14.56 4.08 -5.64
CA ARG A 158 -13.79 3.04 -4.95
C ARG A 158 -12.31 3.17 -5.28
N LEU A 159 -11.45 3.01 -4.28
CA LEU A 159 -10.00 3.09 -4.41
C LEU A 159 -9.31 2.01 -3.57
N PRO A 160 -8.06 1.64 -3.89
CA PRO A 160 -7.25 0.79 -3.02
C PRO A 160 -7.15 1.37 -1.61
N TYR A 161 -7.27 0.51 -0.60
CA TYR A 161 -7.02 0.88 0.78
C TYR A 161 -5.51 1.03 1.05
N PRO A 162 -5.05 2.03 1.82
CA PRO A 162 -5.84 3.12 2.38
C PRO A 162 -6.02 4.28 1.39
N PRO A 163 -7.27 4.72 1.10
CA PRO A 163 -7.53 5.74 0.08
C PRO A 163 -6.95 7.12 0.44
N ARG A 164 -6.58 7.34 1.70
CA ARG A 164 -5.94 8.57 2.17
C ARG A 164 -4.56 8.82 1.54
N THR A 165 -3.94 7.81 0.93
CA THR A 165 -2.69 7.98 0.17
C THR A 165 -2.93 8.54 -1.23
N ALA A 166 -4.18 8.80 -1.61
CA ALA A 166 -4.47 9.47 -2.87
C ALA A 166 -3.97 10.92 -2.84
N GLN A 167 -3.07 11.21 -3.77
CA GLN A 167 -2.45 12.50 -3.99
C GLN A 167 -2.96 13.11 -5.29
N CYS A 168 -2.94 14.43 -5.31
CA CYS A 168 -3.30 15.23 -6.47
C CYS A 168 -2.09 16.07 -6.86
N PRO A 169 -1.11 15.49 -7.59
CA PRO A 169 0.14 16.17 -7.93
C PRO A 169 -0.10 17.44 -8.72
N GLY A 170 0.50 18.55 -8.28
CA GLY A 170 0.30 19.89 -8.84
C GLY A 170 -0.37 20.90 -7.90
N VAL A 171 -0.32 20.64 -6.58
CA VAL A 171 -1.07 21.37 -5.54
C VAL A 171 -0.77 22.87 -5.52
N GLY A 172 -1.66 23.65 -6.14
CA GLY A 172 -2.27 24.79 -5.48
C GLY A 172 -3.50 24.33 -4.68
N PRO A 173 -4.14 25.20 -3.86
CA PRO A 173 -5.22 24.84 -2.95
C PRO A 173 -6.52 24.31 -3.60
N GLN A 174 -6.60 24.17 -4.93
CA GLN A 174 -7.85 24.02 -5.69
C GLN A 174 -8.19 22.60 -6.18
N GLY A 175 -7.44 21.56 -5.82
CA GLY A 175 -7.88 20.15 -6.03
C GLY A 175 -7.15 19.38 -7.14
N CYS A 176 -7.79 18.33 -7.65
CA CYS A 176 -7.15 17.26 -8.44
C CYS A 176 -7.05 17.55 -9.94
N PHE A 177 -6.58 18.75 -10.28
CA PHE A 177 -6.32 19.15 -11.65
C PHE A 177 -5.02 19.94 -11.78
N VAL A 178 -4.42 19.89 -12.98
CA VAL A 178 -3.22 20.65 -13.32
C VAL A 178 -3.51 21.47 -14.56
N ARG A 179 -3.31 22.79 -14.50
CA ARG A 179 -3.31 23.67 -15.68
C ARG A 179 -1.87 23.81 -16.18
N ARG A 180 -1.62 23.50 -17.45
CA ARG A 180 -0.36 23.74 -18.15
C ARG A 180 -0.61 24.56 -19.41
N ALA A 181 0.45 25.09 -20.03
CA ALA A 181 0.35 25.80 -21.32
C ALA A 181 -0.31 24.93 -22.41
N ALA A 182 -0.13 23.61 -22.36
CA ALA A 182 -0.73 22.64 -23.28
C ALA A 182 -2.20 22.26 -22.95
N GLY A 183 -2.81 22.92 -21.97
CA GLY A 183 -4.18 22.66 -21.51
C GLY A 183 -4.26 22.21 -20.05
N ALA A 184 -5.49 22.00 -19.59
CA ALA A 184 -5.79 21.53 -18.25
C ALA A 184 -6.18 20.06 -18.24
N SER A 185 -5.80 19.34 -17.18
CA SER A 185 -6.07 17.91 -17.02
C SER A 185 -6.43 17.57 -15.59
N PHE A 186 -7.39 16.67 -15.42
CA PHE A 186 -7.67 16.00 -14.15
C PHE A 186 -6.61 14.93 -13.89
N PHE A 187 -6.14 14.83 -12.65
CA PHE A 187 -5.19 13.80 -12.24
C PHE A 187 -5.34 13.45 -10.75
N LEU A 188 -5.53 12.16 -10.49
CA LEU A 188 -5.58 11.57 -9.15
C LEU A 188 -4.68 10.34 -9.14
N GLU A 189 -3.83 10.24 -8.13
CA GLU A 189 -2.91 9.11 -7.99
C GLU A 189 -2.91 8.55 -6.57
N VAL A 190 -3.12 7.25 -6.44
CA VAL A 190 -2.97 6.51 -5.17
C VAL A 190 -1.67 5.74 -5.22
N ARG A 191 -0.77 5.95 -4.25
CA ARG A 191 0.50 5.22 -4.12
C ARG A 191 0.61 4.47 -2.80
N GLY A 192 1.47 3.46 -2.77
CA GLY A 192 1.91 2.79 -1.56
C GLY A 192 0.80 2.02 -0.83
N PHE A 193 -0.26 1.62 -1.54
CA PHE A 193 -1.25 0.72 -0.96
C PHE A 193 -0.65 -0.68 -0.78
N PRO A 194 -1.07 -1.43 0.24
CA PRO A 194 -0.59 -2.78 0.44
C PRO A 194 -0.98 -3.71 -0.73
N VAL A 195 -0.03 -4.50 -1.21
CA VAL A 195 -0.21 -5.45 -2.32
C VAL A 195 -0.04 -6.89 -1.83
N PRO A 196 -0.69 -7.89 -2.47
CA PRO A 196 -0.51 -9.29 -2.13
C PRO A 196 0.93 -9.79 -2.38
N PRO A 197 1.32 -10.94 -1.81
CA PRO A 197 2.57 -11.61 -2.12
C PRO A 197 2.77 -11.80 -3.64
N GLY A 198 3.99 -11.58 -4.13
CA GLY A 198 4.33 -11.71 -5.55
C GLY A 198 4.04 -10.49 -6.41
N TRP A 199 3.35 -9.46 -5.89
CA TRP A 199 3.24 -8.16 -6.54
C TRP A 199 4.30 -7.22 -5.96
N CYS A 200 5.13 -6.57 -6.79
CA CYS A 200 6.10 -5.58 -6.31
C CYS A 200 5.39 -4.45 -5.55
N PRO A 201 5.74 -4.18 -4.28
CA PRO A 201 5.24 -3.00 -3.56
C PRO A 201 5.62 -1.67 -4.25
N CYS A 202 6.72 -1.67 -5.01
CA CYS A 202 7.12 -0.55 -5.86
C CYS A 202 6.11 -0.21 -6.97
N GLU A 203 5.26 -1.17 -7.34
CA GLU A 203 4.20 -1.02 -8.34
C GLU A 203 2.83 -0.73 -7.72
N ALA A 204 2.76 -0.43 -6.42
CA ALA A 204 1.52 -0.04 -5.75
C ALA A 204 1.11 1.39 -6.15
N SER A 205 0.68 1.57 -7.41
CA SER A 205 0.22 2.85 -7.96
C SER A 205 -1.04 2.65 -8.82
N VAL A 206 -2.09 3.43 -8.52
CA VAL A 206 -3.29 3.59 -9.35
C VAL A 206 -3.39 5.05 -9.74
N VAL A 207 -3.64 5.33 -11.02
CA VAL A 207 -3.82 6.68 -11.53
C VAL A 207 -5.09 6.79 -12.33
N VAL A 208 -5.85 7.84 -12.07
CA VAL A 208 -7.05 8.25 -12.79
C VAL A 208 -6.80 9.63 -13.40
N ALA A 209 -6.98 9.78 -14.71
CA ALA A 209 -6.70 11.02 -15.41
C ALA A 209 -7.71 11.32 -16.51
N ALA A 210 -7.91 12.61 -16.80
CA ALA A 210 -8.72 13.06 -17.93
C ALA A 210 -8.23 14.38 -18.55
N ALA A 211 -8.40 14.53 -19.87
CA ALA A 211 -8.04 15.73 -20.61
C ALA A 211 -8.83 15.87 -21.93
N ARG A 212 -9.17 17.10 -22.35
CA ARG A 212 -9.82 17.39 -23.65
C ARG A 212 -8.87 17.26 -24.85
N THR A 213 -7.60 17.60 -24.69
CA THR A 213 -6.63 17.71 -25.80
C THR A 213 -6.19 16.36 -26.40
N GLY A 214 -6.82 15.24 -26.02
CA GLY A 214 -6.45 13.90 -26.44
C GLY A 214 -5.10 13.40 -25.90
N ARG A 215 -4.25 14.30 -25.40
CA ARG A 215 -3.03 13.99 -24.65
C ARG A 215 -3.36 13.98 -23.17
N LEU A 216 -3.53 12.78 -22.63
CA LEU A 216 -3.48 12.62 -21.18
C LEU A 216 -2.06 12.98 -20.72
N PRO A 217 -1.88 13.62 -19.56
CA PRO A 217 -0.57 13.70 -18.94
C PRO A 217 0.01 12.28 -18.93
N GLN A 218 1.27 12.13 -19.34
CA GLN A 218 1.95 10.87 -19.13
C GLN A 218 1.81 10.59 -17.64
N VAL A 219 1.10 9.50 -17.33
CA VAL A 219 1.03 9.02 -15.97
C VAL A 219 2.47 8.71 -15.59
N ALA A 220 3.04 9.53 -14.71
CA ALA A 220 4.40 9.37 -14.25
C ALA A 220 4.52 7.95 -13.68
N GLY A 221 5.20 7.10 -14.42
CA GLY A 221 5.76 5.84 -13.95
C GLY A 221 7.23 5.88 -14.24
N GLU A 222 8.00 5.13 -13.48
CA GLU A 222 9.39 4.92 -13.85
C GLU A 222 9.44 4.41 -15.29
N PRO A 223 10.32 4.97 -16.15
CA PRO A 223 10.50 4.47 -17.50
C PRO A 223 10.69 2.94 -17.48
N GLY A 224 9.86 2.22 -18.24
CA GLY A 224 9.93 0.75 -18.32
C GLY A 224 8.95 -0.02 -17.43
N THR A 225 8.23 0.61 -16.50
CA THR A 225 7.20 -0.12 -15.74
C THR A 225 6.04 -0.51 -16.66
N ARG A 226 5.78 -1.82 -16.81
CA ARG A 226 4.58 -2.29 -17.52
C ARG A 226 3.35 -1.84 -16.72
N ARG A 227 2.34 -1.29 -17.41
CA ARG A 227 1.10 -0.83 -16.77
C ARG A 227 -0.11 -1.47 -17.43
N SER A 228 -1.04 -1.93 -16.62
CA SER A 228 -2.40 -2.25 -17.04
C SER A 228 -3.16 -0.95 -17.20
N ARG A 229 -3.79 -0.71 -18.35
CA ARG A 229 -4.48 0.56 -18.65
C ARG A 229 -5.81 0.32 -19.33
N ARG A 230 -6.81 1.11 -18.93
CA ARG A 230 -8.07 1.28 -19.68
C ARG A 230 -8.23 2.75 -20.04
N ARG A 231 -8.52 3.02 -21.31
CA ARG A 231 -8.71 4.36 -21.86
C ARG A 231 -10.05 4.41 -22.57
N TRP A 232 -10.75 5.53 -22.44
CA TRP A 232 -12.00 5.79 -23.16
C TRP A 232 -12.13 7.26 -23.51
N ARG A 233 -13.11 7.57 -24.38
CA ARG A 233 -13.45 8.93 -24.79
C ARG A 233 -14.95 9.13 -24.64
N SER A 234 -15.36 10.26 -24.08
CA SER A 234 -16.76 10.69 -23.98
C SER A 234 -16.82 12.21 -23.97
N GLY A 235 -17.76 12.82 -24.70
CA GLY A 235 -17.94 14.29 -24.73
C GLY A 235 -16.66 15.08 -25.10
N GLY A 236 -15.82 14.55 -25.99
CA GLY A 236 -14.53 15.17 -26.35
C GLY A 236 -13.45 15.08 -25.26
N VAL A 237 -13.73 14.48 -24.10
CA VAL A 237 -12.77 14.21 -23.03
C VAL A 237 -12.20 12.81 -23.21
N THR A 238 -10.87 12.70 -23.19
CA THR A 238 -10.19 11.42 -23.04
C THR A 238 -9.95 11.16 -21.56
N SER A 239 -10.34 9.98 -21.09
CA SER A 239 -10.09 9.53 -19.72
C SER A 239 -9.26 8.24 -19.73
N ALA A 240 -8.50 8.01 -18.67
CA ALA A 240 -7.85 6.73 -18.43
C ALA A 240 -7.72 6.39 -16.94
N VAL A 241 -7.73 5.09 -16.67
CA VAL A 241 -7.26 4.51 -15.43
C VAL A 241 -6.03 3.66 -15.77
N SER A 242 -4.98 3.76 -14.96
CA SER A 242 -3.83 2.88 -15.05
C SER A 242 -3.43 2.34 -13.70
N VAL A 243 -3.04 1.07 -13.66
CA VAL A 243 -2.45 0.39 -12.51
C VAL A 243 -1.05 -0.04 -12.89
N ALA A 244 -0.07 0.19 -12.02
CA ALA A 244 1.28 -0.32 -12.25
C ALA A 244 1.33 -1.85 -12.13
N GLY A 245 2.14 -2.48 -12.98
CA GLY A 245 2.16 -3.92 -13.18
C GLY A 245 1.23 -4.40 -14.31
N ALA A 246 1.51 -5.61 -14.80
CA ALA A 246 0.75 -6.29 -15.85
C ALA A 246 0.24 -7.69 -15.44
N SER A 247 0.34 -8.02 -14.15
CA SER A 247 -0.16 -9.28 -13.57
C SER A 247 -1.69 -9.37 -13.62
N ASP A 248 -2.24 -10.56 -13.44
CA ASP A 248 -3.69 -10.73 -13.33
C ASP A 248 -4.27 -10.00 -12.12
N ALA A 249 -3.51 -9.89 -11.03
CA ALA A 249 -3.87 -9.06 -9.87
C ALA A 249 -3.99 -7.58 -10.25
N ALA A 250 -3.03 -7.03 -10.99
CA ALA A 250 -3.07 -5.66 -11.48
C ALA A 250 -4.24 -5.40 -12.43
N ARG A 251 -4.56 -6.37 -13.31
CA ARG A 251 -5.72 -6.29 -14.21
C ARG A 251 -7.05 -6.38 -13.46
N ALA A 252 -7.13 -7.23 -12.44
CA ALA A 252 -8.32 -7.33 -11.59
C ALA A 252 -8.55 -6.01 -10.82
N LEU A 253 -7.50 -5.42 -10.28
CA LEU A 253 -7.58 -4.11 -9.64
C LEU A 253 -8.01 -3.01 -10.63
N LEU A 254 -7.43 -2.99 -11.83
CA LEU A 254 -7.82 -2.06 -12.88
C LEU A 254 -9.32 -2.15 -13.19
N ARG A 255 -9.87 -3.37 -13.33
CA ARG A 255 -11.30 -3.56 -13.58
C ARG A 255 -12.16 -3.00 -12.44
N ALA A 256 -11.84 -3.37 -11.20
CA ALA A 256 -12.60 -2.91 -10.03
C ALA A 256 -12.59 -1.38 -9.89
N VAL A 257 -11.46 -0.72 -10.15
CA VAL A 257 -11.39 0.75 -10.12
C VAL A 257 -12.21 1.36 -11.26
N VAL A 258 -12.11 0.82 -12.49
CA VAL A 258 -12.88 1.32 -13.64
C VAL A 258 -14.39 1.17 -13.44
N GLU A 259 -14.84 0.03 -12.93
CA GLU A 259 -16.26 -0.22 -12.59
C GLU A 259 -16.76 0.72 -11.48
N GLY A 260 -15.86 1.20 -10.63
CA GLY A 260 -16.13 2.21 -9.62
C GLY A 260 -16.13 3.65 -10.11
N ILE A 261 -15.84 3.94 -11.40
CA ILE A 261 -15.81 5.30 -11.93
C ILE A 261 -17.23 5.83 -12.16
N GLU A 262 -17.49 7.02 -11.64
CA GLU A 262 -18.64 7.87 -12.00
C GLU A 262 -18.12 9.08 -12.78
N MET A 263 -18.78 9.46 -13.87
CA MET A 263 -18.45 10.71 -14.57
C MET A 263 -19.16 11.87 -13.88
N VAL A 264 -18.40 12.82 -13.34
CA VAL A 264 -18.91 14.01 -12.67
C VAL A 264 -18.84 15.19 -13.63
N ALA A 265 -19.98 15.78 -13.96
CA ALA A 265 -20.10 16.93 -14.84
C ALA A 265 -19.89 18.25 -14.07
N PRO A 266 -19.52 19.35 -14.75
CA PRO A 266 -19.51 20.68 -14.15
C PRO A 266 -20.91 21.08 -13.65
N SER A 267 -20.95 21.85 -12.58
CA SER A 267 -22.17 22.48 -12.08
C SER A 267 -22.65 23.56 -13.05
N GLU A 268 -23.95 23.61 -13.33
CA GLU A 268 -24.55 24.59 -14.26
C GLU A 268 -24.31 26.05 -13.85
N GLN A 269 -23.98 26.30 -12.58
CA GLN A 269 -23.79 27.65 -12.03
C GLN A 269 -22.46 28.31 -12.43
N ALA A 270 -21.54 27.60 -13.09
CA ALA A 270 -20.22 28.15 -13.44
C ALA A 270 -20.22 29.05 -14.69
N GLU A 271 -21.30 29.14 -15.46
CA GLU A 271 -21.33 29.89 -16.74
C GLU A 271 -21.69 31.38 -16.60
N GLY A 272 -21.85 31.91 -15.38
CA GLY A 272 -22.39 33.26 -15.14
C GLY A 272 -21.56 34.22 -14.28
N SER A 273 -20.25 33.99 -14.06
CA SER A 273 -19.38 34.85 -13.23
C SER A 273 -18.18 35.41 -13.98
#